data_AF-A0A3D9VC72-F1
#
_entry.id   AF-A0A3D9VC72-F1
#
_cell.length_a   1.000
_cell.length_b   1.000
_cell.length_c   1.000
_cell.angle_alpha   90.00
_cell.angle_beta   90.00
_cell.angle_gamma   90.00
#
_symmetry.space_group_name_H-M   'P 1'
#
loop_
_entity.id
_entity.type
_entity.pdbx_description
1 polymer ?
#
loop_
_entity_poly.entity_id
_entity_poly.type
_entity_poly.pdbx_seq_one_letter_code
_entity_poly.pdbx_strand_id
1 'polypeptide(L)'
;MNATIARLTVSTLLGKRRALFLVILPALLLGFAVLVRWLAGPDPHLSAGLLQTFALGTIVPLLGLITGTGVIGSEIDDGSIVYILSKPVRRSVIVVTKLLVSIACLVVFAAIPIVAAGLVMVGLDEGMAVGFGVGAVVAGIAYSALFLLLAVVTKHAVVFGLIYALIWESMVGGFIPGAQMLSIQQWALALTEAMVSSDTAQAAVGTGAGTILLIVVTVLATVLAGQRLRSLTLTESE
;
A
#
# COMPACT_ATOMS: atom_id res chain seq x y z
N MET A 1 14.48 4.65 -13.81
CA MET A 1 13.15 5.29 -13.81
C MET A 1 13.01 6.12 -15.08
N ASN A 2 11.91 6.02 -15.82
CA ASN A 2 11.68 6.86 -17.01
C ASN A 2 10.71 8.01 -16.66
N ALA A 3 11.21 9.25 -16.71
CA ALA A 3 10.46 10.44 -16.28
C ALA A 3 9.18 10.68 -17.08
N THR A 4 9.17 10.37 -18.38
CA THR A 4 8.00 10.54 -19.24
C THR A 4 6.89 9.57 -18.85
N ILE A 5 7.24 8.30 -18.59
CA ILE A 5 6.28 7.28 -18.14
C ILE A 5 5.72 7.67 -16.77
N ALA A 6 6.58 8.10 -15.84
CA ALA A 6 6.14 8.51 -14.51
C ALA A 6 5.12 9.66 -14.56
N ARG A 7 5.38 10.71 -15.33
CA ARG A 7 4.47 11.85 -15.47
C ARG A 7 3.11 11.45 -16.06
N LEU A 8 3.12 10.59 -17.09
CA LEU A 8 1.89 10.08 -17.69
C LEU A 8 1.07 9.27 -16.66
N THR A 9 1.71 8.33 -15.96
CA THR A 9 1.05 7.51 -14.93
C THR A 9 0.45 8.36 -13.81
N VAL A 10 1.15 9.41 -13.35
CA VAL A 10 0.60 10.32 -12.33
C VAL A 10 -0.63 11.06 -12.85
N SER A 11 -0.58 11.57 -14.08
CA SER A 11 -1.72 12.31 -14.68
C SER A 11 -2.95 11.44 -14.89
N THR A 12 -2.77 10.18 -15.29
CA THR A 12 -3.88 9.24 -15.51
C THR A 12 -4.48 8.74 -14.20
N LEU A 13 -3.65 8.55 -13.17
CA LEU A 13 -4.07 8.11 -11.85
C LEU A 13 -4.84 9.20 -11.11
N LEU A 14 -4.34 10.45 -11.14
CA LEU A 14 -4.97 11.58 -10.44
C LEU A 14 -6.12 12.25 -11.22
N GLY A 15 -6.21 12.05 -12.54
CA GLY A 15 -7.23 12.68 -13.38
C GLY A 15 -8.63 12.05 -13.34
N LYS A 16 -8.80 10.88 -12.71
CA LYS A 16 -10.08 10.15 -12.68
C LYS A 16 -10.88 10.45 -11.42
N ARG A 17 -12.22 10.33 -11.47
CA ARG A 17 -13.09 10.43 -10.26
C ARG A 17 -12.67 9.49 -9.13
N ARG A 18 -12.05 8.34 -9.46
CA ARG A 18 -11.51 7.38 -8.49
C ARG A 18 -10.34 7.95 -7.66
N ALA A 19 -9.65 8.99 -8.14
CA ALA A 19 -8.61 9.69 -7.40
C ALA A 19 -9.15 10.45 -6.19
N LEU A 20 -10.45 10.73 -6.14
CA LEU A 20 -11.08 11.35 -4.98
C LEU A 20 -10.90 10.48 -3.72
N PHE A 21 -10.91 9.15 -3.86
CA PHE A 21 -10.68 8.23 -2.74
C PHE A 21 -9.25 8.33 -2.17
N LEU A 22 -8.25 8.70 -2.97
CA LEU A 22 -6.88 8.95 -2.50
C LEU A 22 -6.80 10.12 -1.52
N VAL A 23 -7.73 11.07 -1.59
CA VAL A 23 -7.78 12.24 -0.69
C VAL A 23 -8.79 12.05 0.43
N ILE A 24 -9.92 11.37 0.16
CA ILE A 24 -10.96 11.12 1.17
C ILE A 24 -10.43 10.24 2.31
N LEU A 25 -9.77 9.11 2.00
CA LEU A 25 -9.29 8.19 3.03
C LEU A 25 -8.34 8.87 4.03
N PRO A 26 -7.32 9.62 3.58
CA PRO A 26 -6.42 10.32 4.49
C PRO A 26 -7.07 11.50 5.20
N ALA A 27 -7.97 12.24 4.53
CA ALA A 27 -8.71 13.32 5.18
C ALA A 27 -9.59 12.77 6.31
N LEU A 28 -10.19 11.61 6.11
CA LEU A 28 -11.01 10.93 7.11
C LEU A 28 -10.15 10.42 8.29
N LEU A 29 -8.93 9.91 8.04
CA LEU A 29 -7.97 9.60 9.10
C LEU A 29 -7.62 10.83 9.94
N LEU A 30 -7.29 11.95 9.29
CA LEU A 30 -6.95 13.19 9.98
C LEU A 30 -8.15 13.75 10.76
N GLY A 31 -9.37 13.64 10.20
CA GLY A 31 -10.61 13.99 10.89
C GLY A 31 -10.80 13.17 12.17
N PHE A 32 -10.59 11.85 12.11
CA PHE A 32 -10.61 11.01 13.31
C PHE A 32 -9.49 11.34 14.29
N ALA A 33 -8.29 11.66 13.81
CA ALA A 33 -7.18 12.06 14.66
C ALA A 33 -7.48 13.32 15.47
N VAL A 34 -8.03 14.34 14.83
CA VAL A 34 -8.48 15.57 15.50
C VAL A 34 -9.61 15.26 16.48
N LEU A 35 -10.58 14.43 16.09
CA LEU A 35 -11.71 14.08 16.95
C LEU A 35 -11.28 13.33 18.22
N VAL A 36 -10.40 12.34 18.09
CA VAL A 36 -9.84 11.59 19.22
C VAL A 36 -9.04 12.53 20.13
N ARG A 37 -8.17 13.37 19.56
CA ARG A 37 -7.42 14.37 20.31
C ARG A 37 -8.33 15.32 21.09
N TRP A 38 -9.45 15.72 20.50
CA TRP A 38 -10.40 16.64 21.10
C TRP A 38 -11.25 15.99 22.22
N LEU A 39 -11.69 14.75 22.03
CA LEU A 39 -12.55 14.04 22.98
C LEU A 39 -11.79 13.38 24.14
N ALA A 40 -10.66 12.74 23.83
CA ALA A 40 -9.92 11.88 24.77
C ALA A 40 -8.59 12.50 25.24
N GLY A 41 -8.08 13.53 24.56
CA GLY A 41 -6.76 14.11 24.84
C GLY A 41 -5.59 13.23 24.33
N PRO A 42 -4.35 13.49 24.78
CA PRO A 42 -3.19 12.65 24.47
C PRO A 42 -3.29 11.29 25.17
N ASP A 43 -3.84 10.29 24.48
CA ASP A 43 -3.84 8.89 24.92
C ASP A 43 -3.05 8.03 23.91
N PRO A 44 -1.84 7.55 24.27
CA PRO A 44 -1.02 6.72 23.40
C PRO A 44 -1.66 5.39 23.00
N HIS A 45 -2.38 4.72 23.89
CA HIS A 45 -2.95 3.40 23.61
C HIS A 45 -4.13 3.50 22.65
N LEU A 46 -5.02 4.47 22.86
CA LEU A 46 -6.12 4.73 21.93
C LEU A 46 -5.61 5.16 20.55
N SER A 47 -4.58 6.00 20.52
CA SER A 47 -3.98 6.50 19.28
C SER A 47 -3.27 5.39 18.52
N ALA A 48 -2.48 4.55 19.19
CA ALA A 48 -1.80 3.41 18.58
C ALA A 48 -2.82 2.38 18.05
N GLY A 49 -3.89 2.10 18.80
CA GLY A 49 -4.97 1.22 18.34
C GLY A 49 -5.66 1.73 17.07
N LEU A 50 -5.89 3.05 16.97
CA LEU A 50 -6.44 3.67 15.77
C LEU A 50 -5.45 3.61 14.60
N LEU A 51 -4.17 3.95 14.80
CA LEU A 51 -3.17 3.89 13.74
C LEU A 51 -2.92 2.45 13.25
N GLN A 52 -2.92 1.48 14.16
CA GLN A 52 -2.76 0.07 13.81
C GLN A 52 -3.97 -0.48 13.03
N THR A 53 -5.18 -0.29 13.56
CA THR A 53 -6.38 -0.91 12.98
C THR A 53 -6.85 -0.15 11.75
N PHE A 54 -6.93 1.17 11.86
CA PHE A 54 -7.53 2.01 10.84
C PHE A 54 -6.52 2.45 9.78
N ALA A 55 -5.37 2.98 10.19
CA ALA A 55 -4.37 3.41 9.21
C ALA A 55 -3.65 2.23 8.54
N LEU A 56 -2.94 1.39 9.29
CA LEU A 56 -2.21 0.26 8.71
C LEU A 56 -3.13 -0.88 8.24
N GLY A 57 -4.19 -1.19 8.97
CA GLY A 57 -5.07 -2.33 8.65
C GLY A 57 -6.13 -2.07 7.58
N THR A 58 -6.50 -0.80 7.34
CA THR A 58 -7.57 -0.47 6.37
C THR A 58 -7.08 0.50 5.30
N ILE A 59 -6.56 1.66 5.69
CA ILE A 59 -6.21 2.71 4.73
C ILE A 59 -5.05 2.31 3.83
N VAL A 60 -3.95 1.81 4.39
CA VAL A 60 -2.77 1.45 3.60
C VAL A 60 -3.06 0.36 2.55
N PRO A 61 -3.74 -0.76 2.88
CA PRO A 61 -4.14 -1.76 1.88
C PRO A 61 -5.06 -1.18 0.80
N LEU A 62 -6.04 -0.36 1.16
CA LEU A 62 -6.99 0.22 0.20
C LEU A 62 -6.32 1.24 -0.74
N LEU A 63 -5.48 2.11 -0.21
CA LEU A 63 -4.68 3.04 -1.04
C LEU A 63 -3.66 2.28 -1.89
N GLY A 64 -3.11 1.19 -1.36
CA GLY A 64 -2.23 0.28 -2.09
C GLY A 64 -2.97 -0.37 -3.26
N LEU A 65 -4.22 -0.79 -3.04
CA LEU A 65 -5.07 -1.36 -4.07
C LEU A 65 -5.36 -0.33 -5.17
N ILE A 66 -5.79 0.87 -4.78
CA ILE A 66 -6.12 1.95 -5.73
C ILE A 66 -4.90 2.34 -6.56
N THR A 67 -3.75 2.53 -5.92
CA THR A 67 -2.54 2.98 -6.63
C THR A 67 -1.89 1.84 -7.41
N GLY A 68 -1.70 0.66 -6.80
CA GLY A 68 -1.03 -0.49 -7.40
C GLY A 68 -1.78 -1.05 -8.61
N THR A 69 -3.11 -1.11 -8.54
CA THR A 69 -3.92 -1.46 -9.73
C THR A 69 -4.06 -0.29 -10.68
N GLY A 70 -4.18 0.95 -10.18
CA GLY A 70 -4.39 2.14 -11.00
C GLY A 70 -3.21 2.49 -11.91
N VAL A 71 -1.97 2.21 -11.51
CA VAL A 71 -0.78 2.55 -12.32
C VAL A 71 -0.67 1.76 -13.61
N ILE A 72 -1.36 0.62 -13.75
CA ILE A 72 -1.29 -0.22 -14.95
C ILE A 72 -2.64 -0.70 -15.47
N GLY A 73 -3.66 -0.82 -14.60
CA GLY A 73 -4.96 -1.39 -14.93
C GLY A 73 -5.63 -0.67 -16.09
N SER A 74 -5.66 0.66 -16.10
CA SER A 74 -6.29 1.38 -17.22
C SER A 74 -5.58 1.19 -18.55
N GLU A 75 -4.26 0.99 -18.55
CA GLU A 75 -3.54 0.72 -19.80
C GLU A 75 -3.83 -0.68 -20.34
N ILE A 76 -4.05 -1.65 -19.44
CA ILE A 76 -4.43 -3.02 -19.79
C ILE A 76 -5.88 -3.05 -20.29
N ASP A 77 -6.80 -2.42 -19.56
CA ASP A 77 -8.23 -2.40 -19.88
C ASP A 77 -8.51 -1.67 -21.20
N ASP A 78 -7.81 -0.56 -21.46
CA ASP A 78 -7.96 0.23 -22.70
C ASP A 78 -7.17 -0.37 -23.88
N GLY A 79 -6.43 -1.48 -23.68
CA GLY A 79 -5.55 -2.09 -24.68
C GLY A 79 -4.31 -1.26 -25.05
N SER A 80 -4.20 -0.04 -24.50
CA SER A 80 -3.12 0.91 -24.81
C SER A 80 -1.74 0.43 -24.35
N ILE A 81 -1.67 -0.56 -23.46
CA ILE A 81 -0.41 -1.17 -23.03
C ILE A 81 0.40 -1.75 -24.19
N VAL A 82 -0.27 -2.19 -25.27
CA VAL A 82 0.39 -2.69 -26.49
C VAL A 82 1.26 -1.61 -27.14
N TYR A 83 0.80 -0.35 -27.18
CA TYR A 83 1.57 0.77 -27.73
C TYR A 83 2.80 1.11 -26.89
N ILE A 84 2.77 0.84 -25.58
CA ILE A 84 3.94 1.01 -24.71
C ILE A 84 4.92 -0.14 -24.93
N LEU A 85 4.40 -1.37 -25.12
CA LEU A 85 5.19 -2.57 -25.36
C LEU A 85 5.82 -2.62 -26.76
N SER A 86 5.32 -1.84 -27.73
CA SER A 86 5.92 -1.71 -29.06
C SER A 86 7.16 -0.82 -29.07
N LYS A 87 7.36 0.02 -28.04
CA LYS A 87 8.60 0.78 -27.88
C LYS A 87 9.73 -0.15 -27.40
N PRO A 88 10.99 0.08 -27.83
CA PRO A 88 12.14 -0.72 -27.43
C PRO A 88 12.59 -0.41 -25.98
N VAL A 89 11.68 -0.55 -25.02
CA VAL A 89 11.91 -0.35 -23.59
C VAL A 89 11.85 -1.71 -22.89
N ARG A 90 12.84 -1.98 -22.04
CA ARG A 90 12.85 -3.19 -21.22
C ARG A 90 11.60 -3.25 -20.33
N ARG A 91 10.82 -4.33 -20.39
CA ARG A 91 9.55 -4.47 -19.64
C ARG A 91 9.73 -4.34 -18.12
N SER A 92 10.87 -4.77 -17.58
CA SER A 92 11.24 -4.55 -16.18
C SER A 92 11.32 -3.06 -15.80
N VAL A 93 11.77 -2.19 -16.71
CA VAL A 93 11.82 -0.74 -16.47
C VAL A 93 10.42 -0.15 -16.39
N ILE A 94 9.47 -0.67 -17.16
CA ILE A 94 8.06 -0.24 -17.11
C ILE A 94 7.46 -0.60 -15.74
N VAL A 95 7.61 -1.86 -15.32
CA VAL A 95 7.12 -2.34 -14.01
C VAL A 95 7.73 -1.54 -12.88
N VAL A 96 9.06 -1.41 -12.84
CA VAL A 96 9.74 -0.67 -11.77
C VAL A 96 9.33 0.80 -11.76
N THR A 97 9.18 1.44 -12.93
CA THR A 97 8.76 2.84 -12.98
C THR A 97 7.33 3.01 -12.45
N LYS A 98 6.40 2.13 -12.83
CA LYS A 98 5.01 2.15 -12.32
C LYS A 98 4.93 1.85 -10.83
N LEU A 99 5.71 0.88 -10.37
CA LEU A 99 5.82 0.53 -8.96
C LEU A 99 6.30 1.74 -8.15
N LEU A 100 7.35 2.42 -8.60
CA LEU A 100 7.86 3.63 -7.94
C LEU A 100 6.83 4.75 -7.88
N VAL A 101 6.02 4.94 -8.94
CA VAL A 101 4.92 5.91 -8.91
C VAL A 101 3.85 5.52 -7.89
N SER A 102 3.46 4.25 -7.82
CA SER A 102 2.49 3.77 -6.83
C SER A 102 3.02 3.95 -5.40
N ILE A 103 4.30 3.61 -5.15
CA ILE A 103 4.96 3.82 -3.86
C ILE A 103 4.99 5.31 -3.51
N ALA A 104 5.36 6.18 -4.45
CA ALA A 104 5.38 7.63 -4.21
C ALA A 104 3.97 8.16 -3.85
N CYS A 105 2.93 7.69 -4.53
CA CYS A 105 1.55 8.01 -4.15
C CYS A 105 1.23 7.52 -2.74
N LEU A 106 1.62 6.31 -2.35
CA LEU A 106 1.40 5.81 -0.98
C LEU A 106 2.19 6.59 0.07
N VAL A 107 3.40 7.03 -0.23
CA VAL A 107 4.15 7.90 0.68
C VAL A 107 3.36 9.21 0.90
N VAL A 108 2.89 9.83 -0.19
CA VAL A 108 2.18 11.11 -0.14
C VAL A 108 0.81 11.01 0.52
N PHE A 109 0.03 10.00 0.16
CA PHE A 109 -1.37 9.88 0.57
C PHE A 109 -1.57 8.97 1.77
N ALA A 110 -0.65 8.06 2.10
CA ALA A 110 -0.78 7.21 3.28
C ALA A 110 0.23 7.60 4.36
N ALA A 111 1.54 7.48 4.08
CA ALA A 111 2.55 7.64 5.12
C ALA A 111 2.57 9.06 5.72
N ILE A 112 2.55 10.11 4.90
CA ILE A 112 2.54 11.50 5.38
C ILE A 112 1.30 11.80 6.25
N PRO A 113 0.06 11.49 5.82
CA PRO A 113 -1.12 11.66 6.65
C PRO A 113 -1.12 10.82 7.93
N ILE A 114 -0.52 9.63 7.92
CA ILE A 114 -0.38 8.77 9.11
C ILE A 114 0.58 9.41 10.12
N VAL A 115 1.72 9.93 9.67
CA VAL A 115 2.64 10.69 10.52
C VAL A 115 1.93 11.92 11.08
N ALA A 116 1.23 12.68 10.24
CA ALA A 116 0.48 13.86 10.67
C ALA A 116 -0.62 13.50 11.69
N ALA A 117 -1.34 12.40 11.50
CA ALA A 117 -2.34 11.90 12.45
C ALA A 117 -1.71 11.56 13.81
N GLY A 118 -0.58 10.84 13.82
CA GLY A 118 0.16 10.54 15.06
C GLY A 118 0.63 11.80 15.77
N LEU A 119 1.15 12.79 15.04
CA LEU A 119 1.55 14.08 15.58
C LEU A 119 0.38 14.88 16.16
N VAL A 120 -0.79 14.84 15.52
CA VAL A 120 -2.00 15.51 16.03
C VAL A 120 -2.51 14.85 17.32
N MET A 121 -2.46 13.52 17.39
CA MET A 121 -2.99 12.75 18.52
C MET A 121 -2.11 12.83 19.77
N VAL A 122 -0.79 12.60 19.63
CA VAL A 122 0.12 12.45 20.79
C VAL A 122 1.28 13.46 20.76
N GLY A 123 1.59 14.05 19.60
CA GLY A 123 2.69 14.99 19.45
C GLY A 123 3.99 14.30 19.02
N LEU A 124 5.14 14.89 19.38
CA LEU A 124 6.47 14.37 19.06
C LEU A 124 6.96 13.31 20.05
N ASP A 125 6.28 13.13 21.18
CA ASP A 125 6.68 12.18 22.20
C ASP A 125 6.38 10.73 21.75
N GLU A 126 7.21 9.80 22.22
CA GLU A 126 7.04 8.34 22.08
C GLU A 126 7.32 7.71 20.70
N GLY A 127 7.76 8.47 19.70
CA GLY A 127 8.19 7.93 18.40
C GLY A 127 7.06 7.33 17.55
N MET A 128 5.82 7.33 18.05
CA MET A 128 4.65 6.71 17.44
C MET A 128 4.39 7.20 16.02
N ALA A 129 4.41 8.52 15.81
CA ALA A 129 4.19 9.11 14.48
C ALA A 129 5.20 8.60 13.44
N VAL A 130 6.47 8.50 13.82
CA VAL A 130 7.54 8.02 12.93
C VAL A 130 7.43 6.51 12.73
N GLY A 131 7.20 5.74 13.79
CA GLY A 131 7.06 4.29 13.73
C GLY A 131 5.93 3.86 12.78
N PHE A 132 4.73 4.40 12.97
CA PHE A 132 3.60 4.11 12.08
C PHE A 132 3.81 4.66 10.67
N GLY A 133 4.50 5.79 10.52
CA GLY A 133 4.92 6.31 9.22
C GLY A 133 5.82 5.34 8.46
N VAL A 134 6.84 4.79 9.12
CA VAL A 134 7.74 3.77 8.54
C VAL A 134 6.98 2.48 8.24
N GLY A 135 6.13 2.02 9.16
CA GLY A 135 5.24 0.89 8.93
C GLY A 135 4.38 1.08 7.67
N ALA A 136 3.81 2.26 7.49
CA ALA A 136 3.00 2.59 6.32
C ALA A 136 3.80 2.60 5.01
N VAL A 137 5.05 3.09 5.04
CA VAL A 137 5.93 3.06 3.86
C VAL A 137 6.26 1.62 3.48
N VAL A 138 6.67 0.80 4.44
CA VAL A 138 7.11 -0.58 4.16
C VAL A 138 5.93 -1.47 3.76
N ALA A 139 4.78 -1.36 4.44
CA ALA A 139 3.53 -1.98 4.00
C ALA A 139 3.13 -1.51 2.60
N GLY A 140 3.21 -0.20 2.36
CA GLY A 140 2.85 0.40 1.08
C GLY A 140 3.69 -0.15 -0.08
N ILE A 141 4.99 -0.34 0.11
CA ILE A 141 5.87 -0.96 -0.89
C ILE A 141 5.39 -2.38 -1.24
N ALA A 142 5.10 -3.20 -0.24
CA ALA A 142 4.65 -4.57 -0.44
C ALA A 142 3.28 -4.64 -1.11
N TYR A 143 2.30 -3.85 -0.64
CA TYR A 143 0.97 -3.77 -1.26
C TYR A 143 1.02 -3.24 -2.69
N SER A 144 1.81 -2.20 -2.97
CA SER A 144 2.00 -1.70 -4.33
C SER A 144 2.53 -2.80 -5.26
N ALA A 145 3.52 -3.57 -4.83
CA ALA A 145 4.08 -4.66 -5.64
C ALA A 145 3.06 -5.79 -5.86
N LEU A 146 2.35 -6.20 -4.81
CA LEU A 146 1.33 -7.25 -4.87
C LEU A 146 0.16 -6.86 -5.77
N PHE A 147 -0.41 -5.67 -5.60
CA PHE A 147 -1.56 -5.24 -6.38
C PHE A 147 -1.20 -4.88 -7.83
N LEU A 148 0.03 -4.42 -8.08
CA LEU A 148 0.54 -4.30 -9.44
C LEU A 148 0.65 -5.66 -10.12
N LEU A 149 1.20 -6.68 -9.44
CA LEU A 149 1.20 -8.05 -9.97
C LEU A 149 -0.22 -8.51 -10.29
N LEU A 150 -1.15 -8.29 -9.37
CA LEU A 150 -2.54 -8.70 -9.55
C LEU A 150 -3.20 -8.01 -10.75
N ALA A 151 -2.91 -6.73 -10.97
CA ALA A 151 -3.35 -5.96 -12.15
C ALA A 151 -2.77 -6.48 -13.46
N VAL A 152 -1.55 -7.02 -13.44
CA VAL A 152 -0.94 -7.64 -14.63
C VAL A 152 -1.51 -9.03 -14.91
N VAL A 153 -1.83 -9.80 -13.87
CA VAL A 153 -2.20 -11.22 -14.00
C VAL A 153 -3.70 -11.41 -14.18
N THR A 154 -4.54 -10.50 -13.68
CA THR A 154 -5.99 -10.68 -13.63
C THR A 154 -6.76 -9.52 -14.25
N LYS A 155 -7.84 -9.82 -14.98
CA LYS A 155 -8.76 -8.81 -15.52
C LYS A 155 -9.57 -8.09 -14.43
N HIS A 156 -9.80 -8.75 -13.30
CA HIS A 156 -10.62 -8.22 -12.18
C HIS A 156 -9.77 -7.91 -10.95
N ALA A 157 -8.58 -7.32 -11.15
CA ALA A 157 -7.60 -7.11 -10.08
C ALA A 157 -8.15 -6.32 -8.88
N VAL A 158 -9.04 -5.35 -9.13
CA VAL A 158 -9.70 -4.59 -8.07
C VAL A 158 -10.55 -5.50 -7.17
N VAL A 159 -11.28 -6.46 -7.75
CA VAL A 159 -12.16 -7.36 -6.99
C VAL A 159 -11.32 -8.30 -6.11
N PHE A 160 -10.34 -8.97 -6.70
CA PHE A 160 -9.45 -9.86 -5.94
C PHE A 160 -8.64 -9.10 -4.90
N GLY A 161 -8.19 -7.90 -5.24
CA GLY A 161 -7.42 -7.08 -4.31
C GLY A 161 -8.27 -6.53 -3.17
N LEU A 162 -9.56 -6.27 -3.40
CA LEU A 162 -10.51 -5.89 -2.34
C LEU A 162 -10.81 -7.07 -1.41
N ILE A 163 -10.99 -8.27 -1.96
CA ILE A 163 -11.13 -9.51 -1.18
C ILE A 163 -9.90 -9.68 -0.27
N TYR A 164 -8.70 -9.53 -0.82
CA TYR A 164 -7.48 -9.60 -0.03
C TYR A 164 -7.42 -8.48 1.03
N ALA A 165 -7.58 -7.21 0.63
CA ALA A 165 -7.47 -6.08 1.55
C ALA A 165 -8.52 -6.08 2.68
N LEU A 166 -9.76 -6.50 2.41
CA LEU A 166 -10.84 -6.45 3.40
C LEU A 166 -11.06 -7.77 4.14
N ILE A 167 -11.02 -8.89 3.43
CA ILE A 167 -11.32 -10.20 4.03
C ILE A 167 -10.03 -10.78 4.60
N TRP A 168 -8.94 -10.79 3.83
CA TRP A 168 -7.68 -11.36 4.31
C TRP A 168 -7.02 -10.49 5.38
N GLU A 169 -6.80 -9.21 5.15
CA GLU A 169 -6.09 -8.37 6.12
C GLU A 169 -6.97 -8.05 7.34
N SER A 170 -8.19 -7.53 7.14
CA SER A 170 -9.00 -7.05 8.27
C SER A 170 -9.66 -8.16 9.09
N MET A 171 -10.04 -9.29 8.48
CA MET A 171 -10.71 -10.39 9.21
C MET A 171 -9.76 -11.53 9.56
N VAL A 172 -9.04 -12.07 8.58
CA VAL A 172 -8.20 -13.26 8.78
C VAL A 172 -6.90 -12.90 9.50
N GLY A 173 -6.16 -11.93 8.95
CA GLY A 173 -4.89 -11.43 9.47
C GLY A 173 -5.03 -10.58 10.74
N GLY A 174 -6.24 -10.13 11.06
CA GLY A 174 -6.55 -9.45 12.32
C GLY A 174 -6.86 -10.44 13.45
N PHE A 175 -7.72 -11.44 13.22
CA PHE A 175 -8.35 -12.19 14.30
C PHE A 175 -7.93 -13.66 14.42
N ILE A 176 -7.35 -14.28 13.38
CA ILE A 176 -7.07 -15.73 13.38
C ILE A 176 -5.59 -15.98 13.76
N PRO A 177 -5.31 -16.55 14.95
CA PRO A 177 -3.93 -16.88 15.35
C PRO A 177 -3.26 -17.80 14.32
N GLY A 178 -2.01 -17.51 13.98
CA GLY A 178 -1.25 -18.23 12.94
C GLY A 178 -1.47 -17.69 11.53
N ALA A 179 -2.68 -17.26 11.15
CA ALA A 179 -2.92 -16.60 9.86
C ALA A 179 -2.32 -15.18 9.81
N GLN A 180 -2.18 -14.54 10.99
CA GLN A 180 -1.47 -13.28 11.17
C GLN A 180 -0.02 -13.34 10.64
N MET A 181 0.61 -14.52 10.63
CA MET A 181 1.97 -14.69 10.08
C MET A 181 2.06 -14.48 8.57
N LEU A 182 0.92 -14.49 7.87
CA LEU A 182 0.82 -14.30 6.41
C LEU A 182 0.18 -12.96 6.02
N SER A 183 0.08 -12.02 6.96
CA SER A 183 -0.46 -10.68 6.75
C SER A 183 0.67 -9.68 6.52
N ILE A 184 0.55 -8.88 5.44
CA ILE A 184 1.53 -7.81 5.16
C ILE A 184 1.44 -6.74 6.26
N GLN A 185 0.24 -6.48 6.79
CA GLN A 185 0.03 -5.57 7.90
C GLN A 185 0.87 -6.01 9.12
N GLN A 186 0.83 -7.30 9.48
CA GLN A 186 1.57 -7.83 10.63
C GLN A 186 3.09 -7.76 10.43
N TRP A 187 3.57 -7.98 9.20
CA TRP A 187 4.99 -7.82 8.90
C TRP A 187 5.46 -6.37 9.03
N ALA A 188 4.62 -5.41 8.61
CA ALA A 188 4.92 -3.99 8.76
C ALA A 188 4.78 -3.50 10.21
N LEU A 189 3.81 -4.06 10.96
CA LEU A 189 3.67 -3.82 12.39
C LEU A 189 4.90 -4.30 13.16
N ALA A 190 5.52 -5.41 12.76
CA ALA A 190 6.75 -5.88 13.40
C ALA A 190 7.88 -4.83 13.33
N LEU A 191 8.02 -4.11 12.21
CA LEU A 191 8.98 -3.01 12.11
C LEU A 191 8.52 -1.77 12.90
N THR A 192 7.21 -1.53 12.94
CA THR A 192 6.63 -0.42 13.71
C THR A 192 6.90 -0.59 15.21
N GLU A 193 6.68 -1.79 15.74
CA GLU A 193 6.93 -2.15 17.15
C GLU A 193 8.38 -1.90 17.57
N ALA A 194 9.35 -2.10 16.67
CA ALA A 194 10.76 -1.80 16.96
C ALA A 194 11.06 -0.29 17.12
N MET A 195 10.15 0.58 16.71
CA MET A 195 10.32 2.04 16.70
C MET A 195 9.42 2.77 17.70
N VAL A 196 8.47 2.09 18.33
CA VAL A 196 7.55 2.66 19.31
C VAL A 196 7.79 2.01 20.68
N SER A 197 7.31 2.63 21.75
CA SER A 197 7.35 2.04 23.10
C SER A 197 6.66 0.67 23.12
N SER A 198 7.27 -0.29 23.82
CA SER A 198 6.91 -1.72 23.82
C SER A 198 5.50 -2.06 24.31
N ASP A 199 4.74 -1.08 24.79
CA ASP A 199 3.38 -1.26 25.32
C ASP A 199 2.27 -0.74 24.38
N THR A 200 2.65 -0.20 23.21
CA THR A 200 1.69 0.47 22.30
C THR A 200 1.47 -0.28 20.98
N ALA A 201 2.40 -1.12 20.55
CA ALA A 201 2.26 -1.95 19.35
C ALA A 201 2.74 -3.38 19.63
N GLN A 202 1.93 -4.36 19.24
CA GLN A 202 2.29 -5.79 19.34
C GLN A 202 2.08 -6.44 17.98
N ALA A 203 3.15 -6.94 17.39
CA ALA A 203 3.12 -7.71 16.17
C ALA A 203 3.09 -9.22 16.45
N ALA A 204 2.37 -9.96 15.62
CA ALA A 204 2.32 -11.42 15.72
C ALA A 204 3.62 -12.12 15.27
N VAL A 205 4.55 -11.37 14.67
CA VAL A 205 5.77 -11.88 14.03
C VAL A 205 6.96 -11.06 14.48
N GLY A 206 8.11 -11.71 14.69
CA GLY A 206 9.35 -11.00 15.01
C GLY A 206 9.83 -10.09 13.87
N THR A 207 10.46 -8.97 14.23
CA THR A 207 11.02 -7.95 13.32
C THR A 207 11.84 -8.52 12.16
N GLY A 208 12.73 -9.48 12.45
CA GLY A 208 13.57 -10.12 11.44
C GLY A 208 12.77 -10.89 10.39
N ALA A 209 11.79 -11.71 10.84
CA ALA A 209 10.94 -12.46 9.93
C ALA A 209 10.02 -11.55 9.10
N GLY A 210 9.43 -10.52 9.73
CA GLY A 210 8.61 -9.52 9.02
C GLY A 210 9.39 -8.82 7.91
N THR A 211 10.62 -8.37 8.20
CA THR A 211 11.49 -7.71 7.21
C THR A 211 11.80 -8.63 6.02
N ILE A 212 12.15 -9.89 6.30
CA ILE A 212 12.46 -10.87 5.24
C ILE A 212 11.22 -11.12 4.36
N LEU A 213 10.06 -11.34 4.97
CA LEU A 213 8.82 -11.62 4.24
C LEU A 213 8.38 -10.43 3.37
N LEU A 214 8.54 -9.19 3.87
CA LEU A 214 8.30 -7.97 3.10
C LEU A 214 9.22 -7.83 1.89
N ILE A 215 10.51 -8.13 2.05
CA ILE A 215 11.47 -8.12 0.92
C ILE A 215 11.09 -9.21 -0.09
N VAL A 216 10.85 -10.43 0.39
CA VAL A 216 10.51 -11.58 -0.45
C VAL A 216 9.25 -11.31 -1.27
N VAL A 217 8.15 -10.86 -0.64
CA VAL A 217 6.90 -10.58 -1.35
C VAL A 217 7.06 -9.46 -2.38
N THR A 218 7.80 -8.39 -2.03
CA THR A 218 8.02 -7.25 -2.92
C THR A 218 8.83 -7.68 -4.15
N VAL A 219 9.94 -8.39 -3.94
CA VAL A 219 10.82 -8.84 -5.03
C VAL A 219 10.10 -9.86 -5.91
N LEU A 220 9.46 -10.88 -5.32
CA LEU A 220 8.73 -11.90 -6.07
C LEU A 220 7.59 -11.28 -6.87
N ALA A 221 6.77 -10.42 -6.27
CA ALA A 221 5.66 -9.79 -6.98
C ALA A 221 6.14 -8.92 -8.14
N THR A 222 7.21 -8.15 -7.93
CA THR A 222 7.80 -7.30 -8.98
C THR A 222 8.39 -8.13 -10.13
N VAL A 223 9.12 -9.20 -9.82
CA VAL A 223 9.72 -10.08 -10.82
C VAL A 223 8.64 -10.82 -11.61
N LEU A 224 7.64 -11.38 -10.93
CA LEU A 224 6.53 -12.07 -11.57
C LEU A 224 5.70 -11.13 -12.45
N ALA A 225 5.48 -9.88 -12.02
CA ALA A 225 4.81 -8.87 -12.82
C ALA A 225 5.60 -8.58 -14.10
N GLY A 226 6.92 -8.42 -14.00
CA GLY A 226 7.79 -8.21 -15.16
C GLY A 226 7.82 -9.40 -16.12
N GLN A 227 7.85 -10.62 -15.60
CA GLN A 227 7.81 -11.85 -16.39
C GLN A 227 6.45 -12.03 -17.08
N ARG A 228 5.35 -11.78 -16.38
CA ARG A 228 3.99 -11.89 -16.94
C ARG A 228 3.72 -10.84 -18.00
N LEU A 229 4.18 -9.61 -17.78
CA LEU A 229 4.18 -8.60 -18.82
C LEU A 229 4.92 -9.06 -20.07
N ARG A 230 6.00 -9.86 -19.98
CA ARG A 230 6.72 -10.41 -21.13
C ARG A 230 5.92 -11.49 -21.89
N SER A 231 5.11 -12.27 -21.19
CA SER A 231 4.26 -13.30 -21.79
C SER A 231 2.94 -12.77 -22.36
N LEU A 232 2.62 -11.48 -22.21
CA LEU A 232 1.51 -10.86 -22.93
C LEU A 232 1.86 -10.80 -24.43
N THR A 233 1.55 -11.90 -25.11
CA THR A 233 1.46 -12.02 -26.56
C THR A 233 0.05 -11.69 -26.99
N LEU A 234 -0.07 -10.94 -28.08
CA LEU A 234 -1.32 -10.57 -28.73
C LEU A 234 -2.10 -11.84 -29.07
N THR A 235 -3.07 -12.21 -28.25
CA THR A 235 -4.22 -12.93 -28.77
C THR A 235 -5.19 -11.84 -29.17
N GLU A 236 -5.26 -11.58 -30.48
CA GLU A 236 -6.40 -10.92 -31.09
C GLU A 236 -7.65 -11.57 -30.51
N SER A 237 -8.43 -10.82 -29.74
CA SER A 237 -9.78 -11.24 -29.41
C SER A 237 -10.70 -10.58 -30.44
N GLU A 238 -11.23 -11.46 -31.30
CA GLU A 238 -12.41 -11.29 -32.15
C GLU A 238 -13.54 -10.48 -31.50
#